data_AF-A0A1D1YG63-F1
#
_entry.id   AF-A0A1D1YG63-F1
#
_cell.length_a   1.000
_cell.length_b   1.000
_cell.length_c   1.000
_cell.angle_alpha   90.00
_cell.angle_beta   90.00
_cell.angle_gamma   90.00
#
_symmetry.space_group_name_H-M   'P 1'
#
loop_
_entity.id
_entity.type
_entity.pdbx_description
1 polymer ?
#
loop_
_entity_poly.entity_id
_entity_poly.type
_entity_poly.pdbx_seq_one_letter_code
_entity_poly.pdbx_strand_id
1 'polypeptide(L)'
;MGVGFSPREARAMVRRFPQLFCYSIAGNLEPKFDFFAVEMGRGLRELRVFPQYFSFSLRGRIMPRHRRCAEAGVLLPLPALLKPADEQFQARLEVCTSSSPPLWRSPLCHKNLTSKYNTRSNSSTGGCSSL
;
A
#
# COMPACT_ATOMS: atom_id res chain seq x y z
N MET A 1 -11.64 10.37 17.80
CA MET A 1 -11.05 9.09 17.36
C MET A 1 -9.62 9.37 16.91
N GLY A 2 -8.62 8.71 17.48
CA GLY A 2 -7.21 8.91 17.12
C GLY A 2 -6.74 7.91 16.06
N VAL A 3 -5.79 8.30 15.20
CA VAL A 3 -5.22 7.53 14.07
C VAL A 3 -4.34 6.32 14.48
N GLY A 4 -4.50 5.78 15.70
CA GLY A 4 -3.83 4.57 16.18
C GLY A 4 -2.33 4.69 16.50
N PHE A 5 -1.70 5.86 16.32
CA PHE A 5 -0.30 6.07 16.69
C PHE A 5 -0.13 6.40 18.18
N SER A 6 0.86 5.79 18.82
CA SER A 6 1.30 6.25 20.14
C SER A 6 1.97 7.63 20.06
N PRO A 7 1.99 8.43 21.14
CA PRO A 7 2.70 9.72 21.15
C PRO A 7 4.19 9.60 20.78
N ARG A 8 4.83 8.47 21.14
CA ARG A 8 6.23 8.20 20.78
C ARG A 8 6.40 8.01 19.28
N GLU A 9 5.47 7.32 18.62
CA GLU A 9 5.51 7.10 17.17
C GLU A 9 5.20 8.38 16.39
N ALA A 10 4.19 9.14 16.83
CA ALA A 10 3.88 10.45 16.26
C ALA A 10 5.10 11.38 16.34
N ARG A 11 5.75 11.48 17.50
CA ARG A 11 7.01 12.25 17.66
C ARG A 11 8.12 11.75 16.73
N ALA A 12 8.26 10.44 16.55
CA ALA A 12 9.28 9.88 15.67
C ALA A 12 9.03 10.22 14.19
N MET A 13 7.77 10.20 13.74
CA MET A 13 7.39 10.61 12.39
C MET A 13 7.71 12.07 12.14
N VAL A 14 7.28 12.95 13.05
CA VAL A 14 7.52 14.38 12.97
C VAL A 14 9.01 14.73 12.97
N ARG A 15 9.82 14.09 13.83
CA ARG A 15 11.28 14.30 13.84
C ARG A 15 11.94 13.96 12.51
N ARG A 16 11.44 12.94 11.81
CA ARG A 16 11.96 12.51 10.49
C ARG A 16 11.42 13.35 9.34
N PHE A 17 10.23 13.91 9.51
CA PHE A 17 9.57 14.69 8.48
C PHE A 17 8.76 15.84 9.11
N PRO A 18 9.42 16.94 9.49
CA PRO A 18 8.77 18.07 10.19
C PRO A 18 7.67 18.74 9.37
N GLN A 19 7.75 18.62 8.04
CA GLN A 19 6.76 19.15 7.09
C GLN A 19 5.34 18.60 7.30
N LEU A 20 5.17 17.54 8.11
CA LEU A 20 3.83 17.07 8.51
C LEU A 20 2.97 18.18 9.13
N PHE A 21 3.58 19.14 9.84
CA PHE A 21 2.85 20.27 10.43
C PHE A 21 2.32 21.27 9.39
N CYS A 22 2.87 21.26 8.19
CA CYS A 22 2.46 22.15 7.12
C CYS A 22 1.28 21.60 6.30
N TYR A 23 0.84 20.37 6.57
CA TYR A 23 -0.28 19.76 5.87
C TYR A 23 -1.60 19.93 6.62
N SER A 24 -2.64 20.27 5.87
CA SER A 24 -4.02 20.28 6.39
C SER A 24 -4.45 18.87 6.80
N ILE A 25 -5.11 18.76 7.95
CA ILE A 25 -5.70 17.50 8.43
C ILE A 25 -6.75 17.03 7.42
N ALA A 26 -7.84 17.79 7.27
CA ALA A 26 -8.95 17.45 6.39
C ALA A 26 -8.57 17.42 4.90
N GLY A 27 -7.65 18.28 4.48
CA GLY A 27 -7.28 18.41 3.06
C GLY A 27 -6.18 17.46 2.60
N ASN A 28 -5.42 16.84 3.49
CA ASN A 28 -4.24 16.05 3.11
C ASN A 28 -4.03 14.82 4.00
N LEU A 29 -3.89 15.00 5.32
CA LEU A 29 -3.50 13.89 6.19
C LEU A 29 -4.60 12.83 6.30
N GLU A 30 -5.82 13.25 6.62
CA GLU A 30 -6.98 12.37 6.79
C GLU A 30 -7.32 11.59 5.51
N PRO A 31 -7.58 12.23 4.34
CA PRO A 31 -7.94 11.48 3.14
C PRO A 31 -6.83 10.54 2.65
N LYS A 32 -5.55 10.87 2.88
CA LYS A 32 -4.43 9.97 2.52
C LYS A 32 -4.28 8.83 3.52
N PHE A 33 -4.56 9.07 4.79
CA PHE A 33 -4.55 8.05 5.83
C PHE A 33 -5.68 7.04 5.59
N ASP A 34 -6.88 7.51 5.30
CA ASP A 34 -8.03 6.66 5.02
C ASP A 34 -7.76 5.76 3.81
N PHE A 35 -7.25 6.33 2.73
CA PHE A 35 -6.85 5.53 1.57
C PHE A 35 -5.77 4.50 1.92
N PHE A 36 -4.79 4.87 2.75
CA PHE A 36 -3.71 3.96 3.16
C PHE A 36 -4.23 2.78 4.00
N ALA A 37 -5.10 3.06 4.99
CA ALA A 37 -5.56 2.06 5.94
C ALA A 37 -6.69 1.19 5.37
N VAL A 38 -7.64 1.81 4.65
CA VAL A 38 -8.85 1.14 4.16
C VAL A 38 -8.61 0.53 2.78
N GLU A 39 -8.22 1.35 1.80
CA GLU A 39 -8.10 0.89 0.40
C GLU A 39 -6.82 0.07 0.17
N MET A 40 -5.67 0.56 0.64
CA MET A 40 -4.41 -0.18 0.48
C MET A 40 -4.26 -1.31 1.51
N GLY A 41 -5.01 -1.28 2.61
CA GLY A 41 -4.96 -2.30 3.66
C GLY A 41 -3.59 -2.43 4.34
N ARG A 42 -2.81 -1.35 4.43
CA ARG A 42 -1.42 -1.39 4.89
C ARG A 42 -1.28 -1.12 6.37
N GLY A 43 -0.18 -1.61 6.95
CA GLY A 43 0.12 -1.44 8.37
C GLY A 43 0.71 -0.07 8.72
N LEU A 44 0.27 0.53 9.83
CA LEU A 44 0.75 1.83 10.33
C LEU A 44 2.27 1.96 10.46
N ARG A 45 2.97 0.83 10.64
CA ARG A 45 4.43 0.79 10.69
C ARG A 45 5.08 1.35 9.41
N GLU A 46 4.48 1.18 8.24
CA GLU A 46 5.04 1.73 6.99
C GLU A 46 5.01 3.27 7.01
N LEU A 47 3.93 3.89 7.49
CA LEU A 47 3.85 5.35 7.64
C LEU A 47 4.87 5.88 8.67
N ARG A 48 5.11 5.14 9.74
CA ARG A 48 6.15 5.50 10.73
C ARG A 48 7.55 5.52 10.13
N VAL A 49 7.83 4.57 9.24
CA VAL A 49 9.14 4.45 8.57
C VAL A 49 9.24 5.42 7.39
N PHE A 50 8.12 5.70 6.72
CA PHE A 50 8.06 6.53 5.52
C PHE A 50 6.97 7.62 5.63
N PRO A 51 7.14 8.61 6.53
CA PRO A 51 6.17 9.69 6.71
C PRO A 51 6.05 10.61 5.48
N GLN A 52 7.04 10.57 4.56
CA GLN A 52 6.96 11.27 3.28
C GLN A 52 5.80 10.80 2.40
N TYR A 53 5.13 9.69 2.73
CA TYR A 53 3.86 9.30 2.10
C TYR A 53 2.90 10.49 1.94
N PHE A 54 2.76 11.32 2.98
CA PHE A 54 1.85 12.46 2.97
C PHE A 54 2.27 13.61 2.04
N SER A 55 3.50 13.63 1.52
CA SER A 55 3.91 14.62 0.53
C SER A 55 3.49 14.28 -0.89
N PHE A 56 3.19 13.02 -1.20
CA PHE A 56 2.79 12.61 -2.55
C PHE A 56 1.32 12.92 -2.83
N SER A 57 1.01 13.23 -4.09
CA SER A 57 -0.37 13.45 -4.54
C SER A 57 -1.19 12.16 -4.43
N LEU A 58 -2.33 12.24 -3.74
CA LEU A 58 -3.24 11.10 -3.59
C LEU A 58 -3.74 10.63 -4.96
N ARG A 59 -4.38 11.53 -5.71
CA ARG A 59 -4.96 11.23 -7.02
C ARG A 59 -3.92 11.10 -8.13
N GLY A 60 -2.84 11.88 -8.05
CA GLY A 60 -1.82 11.94 -9.11
C GLY A 60 -0.73 10.88 -9.02
N ARG A 61 -0.49 10.28 -7.84
CA ARG A 61 0.63 9.34 -7.66
C ARG A 61 0.29 8.12 -6.80
N ILE A 62 -0.34 8.29 -5.64
CA ILE A 62 -0.61 7.17 -4.74
C ILE A 62 -1.64 6.21 -5.34
N MET A 63 -2.82 6.71 -5.70
CA MET A 63 -3.91 5.88 -6.22
C MET A 63 -3.56 5.17 -7.54
N PRO A 64 -3.02 5.85 -8.58
CA PRO A 64 -2.75 5.20 -9.86
C PRO A 64 -1.72 4.08 -9.74
N ARG A 65 -0.67 4.29 -8.93
CA ARG A 65 0.38 3.27 -8.74
C ARG A 65 -0.09 2.10 -7.89
N HIS A 66 -0.92 2.36 -6.87
CA HIS A 66 -1.54 1.28 -6.10
C HIS A 66 -2.40 0.38 -7.00
N ARG A 67 -3.25 0.98 -7.85
CA ARG A 67 -4.10 0.23 -8.79
C ARG A 67 -3.29 -0.63 -9.74
N ARG A 68 -2.27 -0.06 -10.40
CA ARG A 68 -1.37 -0.84 -11.29
C ARG A 68 -0.69 -2.00 -10.57
N CYS A 69 -0.24 -1.79 -9.33
CA CYS A 69 0.34 -2.87 -8.53
C CYS A 69 -0.69 -3.95 -8.18
N ALA A 70 -1.93 -3.56 -7.84
CA ALA A 70 -3.02 -4.50 -7.53
C ALA A 70 -3.43 -5.32 -8.76
N GLU A 71 -3.57 -4.69 -9.93
CA GLU A 71 -3.85 -5.36 -11.21
C GLU A 71 -2.76 -6.37 -11.58
N ALA A 72 -1.50 -6.03 -11.27
CA ALA A 72 -0.34 -6.90 -11.45
C ALA A 72 -0.17 -7.97 -10.35
N GLY A 73 -0.96 -7.93 -9.27
CA GLY A 73 -0.78 -8.82 -8.11
C GLY A 73 0.51 -8.57 -7.31
N VAL A 74 1.13 -7.40 -7.45
CA VAL A 74 2.42 -7.05 -6.82
C VAL A 74 2.19 -6.13 -5.62
N LEU A 75 2.92 -6.38 -4.52
CA LEU A 75 2.95 -5.48 -3.36
C LEU A 75 4.35 -4.87 -3.19
N LEU A 76 4.49 -3.60 -3.55
CA LEU A 76 5.72 -2.85 -3.33
C LEU A 76 5.73 -2.11 -1.98
N PRO A 77 6.86 -2.02 -1.27
CA PRO A 77 7.03 -1.10 -0.14
C PRO A 77 6.78 0.36 -0.56
N LEU A 78 6.24 1.20 0.34
CA LEU A 78 5.92 2.61 0.00
C LEU A 78 7.06 3.39 -0.70
N PRO A 79 8.34 3.28 -0.29
CA PRO A 79 9.41 3.99 -0.98
C PRO A 79 9.60 3.52 -2.42
N ALA A 80 9.47 2.22 -2.68
CA ALA A 80 9.60 1.64 -4.02
C ALA A 80 8.39 1.98 -4.90
N LEU A 81 7.21 2.09 -4.28
CA LEU A 81 5.97 2.50 -4.94
C LEU A 81 5.98 3.99 -5.32
N LEU A 82 6.43 4.87 -4.43
CA LEU A 82 6.14 6.31 -4.53
C LEU A 82 7.33 7.19 -4.91
N LYS A 83 8.57 6.83 -4.55
CA LYS A 83 9.75 7.66 -4.85
C LYS A 83 10.16 7.70 -6.33
N PRO A 84 10.16 6.58 -7.08
CA PRO A 84 10.70 6.57 -8.44
C PRO A 84 9.90 7.47 -9.38
N ALA A 85 10.54 7.94 -10.44
CA ALA A 85 9.85 8.52 -11.58
C ALA A 85 8.92 7.48 -12.25
N ASP A 86 8.02 7.93 -13.12
CA ASP A 86 6.99 7.05 -13.68
C ASP A 86 7.60 5.92 -14.54
N GLU A 87 8.63 6.21 -15.32
CA GLU A 87 9.40 5.24 -16.12
C GLU A 87 10.07 4.18 -15.22
N GLN A 88 10.77 4.61 -14.18
CA GLN A 88 11.44 3.71 -13.23
C GLN A 88 10.44 2.84 -12.46
N PHE A 89 9.25 3.38 -12.16
CA PHE A 89 8.18 2.62 -11.55
C PHE A 89 7.62 1.57 -12.51
N GLN A 90 7.41 1.89 -13.80
CA GLN A 90 6.98 0.90 -14.80
C GLN A 90 8.00 -0.21 -14.96
N ALA A 91 9.27 0.13 -15.17
CA ALA A 91 10.33 -0.86 -15.34
C ALA A 91 10.41 -1.82 -14.15
N ARG A 92 10.22 -1.32 -12.92
CA ARG A 92 10.16 -2.17 -11.71
C ARG A 92 8.94 -3.09 -11.71
N LEU A 93 7.78 -2.58 -12.12
CA LEU A 93 6.56 -3.37 -12.18
C LEU A 93 6.67 -4.48 -13.23
N GLU A 94 7.21 -4.17 -14.41
CA GLU A 94 7.47 -5.12 -15.50
C GLU A 94 8.42 -6.24 -15.08
N VAL A 95 9.48 -5.92 -14.33
CA VAL A 95 10.39 -6.93 -13.76
C VAL A 95 9.68 -7.84 -12.76
N CYS A 96 8.64 -7.35 -12.07
CA CYS A 96 7.86 -8.18 -11.14
C CYS A 96 6.79 -9.04 -11.83
N THR A 97 6.32 -8.65 -13.02
CA THR A 97 5.22 -9.31 -13.74
C THR A 97 5.69 -10.21 -14.88
N SER A 98 6.87 -9.99 -15.45
CA SER A 98 7.44 -10.84 -16.49
C SER A 98 7.73 -12.23 -15.94
N SER A 99 7.24 -13.25 -16.65
CA SER A 99 7.04 -14.65 -16.27
C SER A 99 8.31 -15.50 -16.06
N SER A 100 9.43 -14.87 -15.73
CA SER A 100 10.56 -15.55 -15.08
C SER A 100 10.72 -14.94 -13.70
N PRO A 101 10.49 -15.69 -12.60
CA PRO A 101 10.58 -15.11 -11.27
C PRO A 101 11.99 -14.54 -11.08
N PRO A 102 12.15 -13.24 -10.75
CA PRO A 102 13.45 -12.77 -10.28
C PRO A 102 13.80 -13.64 -9.07
N LEU A 103 14.99 -14.25 -9.08
CA LEU A 103 15.47 -15.19 -8.07
C LEU A 103 14.93 -14.80 -6.68
N TRP A 104 13.93 -15.56 -6.21
CA TRP A 104 13.07 -15.30 -5.06
C TRP A 104 13.85 -15.40 -3.73
N ARG A 105 14.88 -14.57 -3.60
CA ARG A 105 15.76 -14.39 -2.44
C ARG A 105 16.18 -12.92 -2.27
N SER A 106 15.48 -11.98 -2.91
CA SER A 106 15.75 -10.55 -2.69
C SER A 106 14.94 -9.99 -1.50
N PRO A 107 15.58 -9.36 -0.49
CA PRO A 107 14.93 -8.76 0.68
C PRO A 107 13.94 -7.60 0.38
N LEU A 108 13.79 -7.24 -0.89
CA LEU A 108 13.05 -6.06 -1.33
C LEU A 108 11.54 -6.28 -1.47
N CYS A 109 11.09 -7.53 -1.59
CA CYS A 109 9.66 -7.88 -1.66
C CYS A 109 9.22 -8.52 -0.34
N HIS A 110 8.45 -7.78 0.46
CA HIS A 110 7.85 -8.33 1.67
C HIS A 110 6.62 -9.16 1.30
N LYS A 111 6.59 -10.42 1.74
CA LYS A 111 5.44 -11.31 1.62
C LYS A 111 4.29 -10.77 2.46
N ASN A 112 3.08 -10.64 1.89
CA ASN A 112 1.77 -10.88 2.51
C ASN A 112 0.64 -10.46 1.54
N LEU A 113 0.29 -11.35 0.60
CA LEU A 113 -0.95 -11.30 -0.18
C LEU A 113 -1.60 -12.68 -0.19
N THR A 114 -1.82 -13.26 0.99
CA THR A 114 -2.61 -14.49 1.15
C THR A 114 -3.52 -14.32 2.36
N SER A 115 -4.65 -13.65 2.18
CA SER A 115 -5.85 -13.85 3.00
C SER A 115 -7.06 -13.09 2.45
N LYS A 116 -6.89 -11.88 1.89
CA LYS A 116 -8.05 -11.01 1.60
C LYS A 116 -8.71 -11.11 0.21
N TYR A 117 -8.17 -11.88 -0.72
CA TYR A 117 -8.81 -12.09 -2.03
C TYR A 117 -9.63 -13.40 -2.14
N ASN A 118 -9.69 -14.22 -1.08
CA ASN A 118 -10.44 -15.49 -1.07
C ASN A 118 -11.58 -15.50 -0.03
N THR A 119 -12.37 -14.43 0.06
CA THR A 119 -13.64 -14.46 0.83
C THR A 119 -14.68 -13.53 0.21
N ARG A 120 -14.94 -13.73 -1.07
CA ARG A 120 -16.22 -13.35 -1.68
C ARG A 120 -16.81 -14.57 -2.37
N SER A 121 -17.19 -15.54 -1.56
CA SER A 121 -18.17 -16.56 -1.91
C SER A 121 -19.51 -15.89 -2.24
N ASN A 122 -20.14 -16.29 -3.33
CA ASN A 122 -21.58 -16.47 -3.38
C ASN A 122 -21.95 -17.59 -4.36
N SER A 123 -22.14 -18.77 -3.77
CA SER A 123 -23.30 -19.67 -3.91
C SER A 123 -24.25 -19.52 -5.10
N SER A 124 -24.38 -20.61 -5.86
CA SER A 124 -25.57 -21.20 -6.50
C SER A 124 -25.06 -22.39 -7.32
N THR A 125 -25.58 -23.62 -7.38
CA THR A 125 -26.85 -24.27 -7.03
C THR A 125 -26.66 -25.78 -7.30
N GLY A 126 -27.41 -26.66 -6.64
CA GLY A 126 -27.73 -28.00 -7.15
C GLY A 126 -27.21 -29.17 -6.30
N GLY A 127 -28.11 -29.75 -5.52
CA GLY A 127 -27.87 -31.01 -4.81
C GLY A 127 -28.09 -32.25 -5.68
N CYS A 128 -27.59 -33.39 -5.20
CA CYS A 128 -28.25 -34.69 -5.33
C CYS A 128 -27.57 -35.65 -4.35
N SER A 129 -28.33 -36.15 -3.37
CA SER A 129 -27.91 -37.22 -2.47
C SER A 129 -28.39 -38.54 -3.06
N SER A 130 -27.48 -39.48 -3.27
CA SER A 130 -27.82 -40.87 -3.63
C SER A 130 -28.07 -41.68 -2.37
N LEU A 131 -29.20 -42.38 -2.34
CA LEU A 131 -29.32 -43.71 -1.75
C LEU A 131 -29.22 -44.73 -2.90
#